data_AF-A0A7S3E415-F1
#
_entry.id   AF-A0A7S3E415-F1
#
_cell.length_a   1.000
_cell.length_b   1.000
_cell.length_c   1.000
_cell.angle_alpha   90.00
_cell.angle_beta   90.00
_cell.angle_gamma   90.00
#
_symmetry.space_group_name_H-M   'P 1'
#
loop_
_entity.id
_entity.type
_entity.pdbx_description
1 polymer ?
#
loop_
_entity_poly.entity_id
_entity_poly.type
_entity_poly.pdbx_seq_one_letter_code
_entity_poly.pdbx_strand_id
1 'polypeptide(L)'
;MVVGASSAKLMRLRAGIGQAGGCGARVGKGVASAGATTRARDSAPGVGFAALTSALHSGSSGSRLGSLLRKARPASSSTALRAASSASSVDSVSERMAKLKEANTCALIPFIVAGDPDLETTALALEALSEGGADVIELGVPYSDPLADGPTIQAAATRALEEKHTTLDDVLAMLKKTSPKLKSPVVLFTYYNPILKKGIDAFCAMAKDAGAAGLLVPDLPLEETDAIRQGCEKAGLENVLLVTPTTPKERMSTIANASQGFVYLVSLAGVTGTRTSVAGNVEGLLKDLQSSTDKSVAVGFGVSSAEQAQLIKSWGAEGVIVGSALVKQLGESGSPAEGLANMKALLAELRNAL
;
A
#
# COMPACT_ATOMS: atom_id res chain seq x y z
N MET A 1 -23.57 32.48 23.74
CA MET A 1 -24.82 31.92 24.30
C MET A 1 -25.28 30.83 23.33
N VAL A 2 -25.20 29.54 23.67
CA VAL A 2 -26.19 28.75 24.48
C VAL A 2 -27.51 28.59 23.69
N VAL A 3 -28.14 27.43 23.43
CA VAL A 3 -27.88 25.96 23.55
C VAL A 3 -28.92 25.27 22.61
N GLY A 4 -28.82 24.04 22.11
CA GLY A 4 -27.82 22.94 22.22
C GLY A 4 -28.47 21.56 21.97
N ALA A 5 -27.66 20.50 21.80
CA ALA A 5 -27.95 19.04 21.79
C ALA A 5 -29.17 18.46 21.01
N SER A 6 -28.90 17.42 20.19
CA SER A 6 -29.83 16.29 20.03
C SER A 6 -29.06 14.98 19.75
N SER A 7 -28.81 14.20 20.80
CA SER A 7 -28.32 12.82 20.73
C SER A 7 -29.33 11.92 21.44
N ALA A 8 -30.22 11.23 20.70
CA ALA A 8 -31.00 10.10 21.23
C ALA A 8 -31.82 9.37 20.15
N LYS A 9 -31.22 8.44 19.37
CA LYS A 9 -32.00 7.33 18.77
C LYS A 9 -31.17 6.14 18.28
N LEU A 10 -30.64 5.33 19.19
CA LEU A 10 -30.59 3.87 18.99
C LEU A 10 -30.38 3.13 20.32
N MET A 11 -31.45 2.55 20.86
CA MET A 11 -31.37 1.58 21.95
C MET A 11 -32.56 0.61 21.86
N ARG A 12 -32.35 -0.63 22.29
CA ARG A 12 -33.26 -1.80 22.28
C ARG A 12 -33.34 -2.56 20.95
N LEU A 13 -32.59 -3.66 20.88
CA LEU A 13 -33.22 -4.99 20.96
C LEU A 13 -32.24 -6.02 21.57
N ARG A 14 -32.63 -6.62 22.70
CA ARG A 14 -31.98 -7.81 23.27
C ARG A 14 -33.00 -8.51 24.17
N ALA A 15 -33.43 -9.72 23.78
CA ALA A 15 -33.82 -10.83 24.66
C ALA A 15 -34.38 -11.98 23.81
N GLY A 16 -33.78 -13.16 23.94
CA GLY A 16 -34.21 -14.40 23.29
C GLY A 16 -33.43 -15.55 23.91
N ILE A 17 -33.87 -15.99 25.09
CA ILE A 17 -33.18 -17.00 25.91
C ILE A 17 -33.60 -18.39 25.47
N GLY A 18 -32.63 -19.29 25.27
CA GLY A 18 -32.85 -20.72 25.13
C GLY A 18 -31.73 -21.51 25.80
N GLN A 19 -32.05 -22.19 26.90
CA GLN A 19 -31.14 -23.16 27.53
C GLN A 19 -31.25 -24.53 26.85
N ALA A 20 -30.14 -25.24 26.69
CA ALA A 20 -30.10 -26.71 26.74
C ALA A 20 -28.66 -27.24 26.87
N GLY A 21 -28.49 -28.34 27.59
CA GLY A 21 -27.43 -29.33 27.33
C GLY A 21 -26.06 -29.08 27.97
N GLY A 22 -25.88 -29.55 29.20
CA GLY A 22 -24.53 -29.84 29.72
C GLY A 22 -24.11 -31.28 29.39
N CYS A 23 -22.82 -31.48 29.11
CA CYS A 23 -22.13 -32.76 29.31
C CYS A 23 -20.67 -32.47 29.65
N GLY A 24 -20.12 -33.16 30.65
CA GLY A 24 -18.78 -32.86 31.17
C GLY A 24 -17.75 -33.94 30.86
N ALA A 25 -16.48 -33.56 30.83
CA ALA A 25 -15.36 -34.47 30.99
C ALA A 25 -14.20 -33.76 31.71
N ARG A 26 -13.71 -34.34 32.82
CA ARG A 26 -12.47 -33.94 33.50
C ARG A 26 -11.39 -34.99 33.26
N VAL A 27 -10.25 -34.58 32.70
CA VAL A 27 -8.90 -35.18 32.88
C VAL A 27 -7.91 -34.05 32.56
N GLY A 28 -6.79 -33.79 33.24
CA GLY A 28 -6.19 -34.30 34.47
C GLY A 28 -4.95 -33.44 34.83
N LYS A 29 -4.44 -33.52 36.07
CA LYS A 29 -3.16 -32.89 36.50
C LYS A 29 -1.98 -33.64 35.82
N GLY A 30 -0.76 -33.13 35.62
CA GLY A 30 0.01 -32.05 36.27
C GLY A 30 1.21 -32.63 37.06
N VAL A 31 2.35 -31.90 37.18
CA VAL A 31 3.64 -32.29 37.85
C VAL A 31 4.52 -33.21 36.96
N ALA A 32 5.86 -33.14 36.81
CA ALA A 32 7.03 -32.38 37.35
C ALA A 32 8.17 -32.45 36.27
N SER A 33 9.39 -31.89 36.32
CA SER A 33 10.10 -30.78 37.00
C SER A 33 11.61 -30.95 36.69
N ALA A 34 12.36 -29.84 36.62
CA ALA A 34 13.81 -29.72 36.93
C ALA A 34 14.88 -30.38 36.03
N GLY A 35 15.95 -29.61 35.76
CA GLY A 35 17.19 -30.03 35.09
C GLY A 35 18.09 -28.84 34.74
N ALA A 36 18.87 -28.34 35.71
CA ALA A 36 19.74 -27.18 35.53
C ALA A 36 21.18 -27.48 36.00
N THR A 37 22.20 -27.09 35.22
CA THR A 37 23.62 -26.88 35.60
C THR A 37 24.38 -26.37 34.35
N THR A 38 24.82 -25.10 34.22
CA THR A 38 25.93 -24.34 34.86
C THR A 38 27.28 -24.35 34.10
N ARG A 39 27.71 -23.13 33.69
CA ARG A 39 29.11 -22.59 33.70
C ARG A 39 30.19 -23.26 32.80
N ALA A 40 31.27 -22.58 32.38
CA ALA A 40 31.61 -21.15 32.20
C ALA A 40 33.04 -21.01 31.59
N ARG A 41 33.40 -19.80 31.09
CA ARG A 41 34.78 -19.29 30.77
C ARG A 41 35.48 -20.01 29.60
N ASP A 42 36.20 -19.33 28.70
CA ASP A 42 37.45 -18.56 28.85
C ASP A 42 37.57 -17.51 27.70
N SER A 43 37.79 -16.22 27.97
CA SER A 43 39.09 -15.50 28.05
C SER A 43 39.81 -15.20 26.71
N ALA A 44 39.96 -13.90 26.40
CA ALA A 44 40.82 -13.32 25.35
C ALA A 44 42.34 -13.42 25.74
N PRO A 45 43.37 -12.90 25.01
CA PRO A 45 43.38 -11.64 24.22
C PRO A 45 44.32 -11.56 22.97
N GLY A 46 44.35 -10.38 22.31
CA GLY A 46 45.48 -9.89 21.49
C GLY A 46 45.05 -9.02 20.29
N VAL A 47 45.16 -7.67 20.29
CA VAL A 47 46.30 -6.73 20.13
C VAL A 47 46.72 -6.38 18.68
N GLY A 48 46.99 -5.08 18.43
CA GLY A 48 47.50 -4.49 17.15
C GLY A 48 46.41 -3.81 16.31
N PHE A 49 46.14 -2.50 16.35
CA PHE A 49 46.99 -1.30 16.35
C PHE A 49 47.70 -1.01 15.00
N ALA A 50 47.09 -0.18 14.15
CA ALA A 50 47.76 0.86 13.35
C ALA A 50 46.74 1.69 12.55
N ALA A 51 46.83 3.03 12.66
CA ALA A 51 46.27 3.97 11.69
C ALA A 51 47.44 4.67 10.98
N LEU A 52 47.25 5.17 9.75
CA LEU A 52 47.90 6.42 9.32
C LEU A 52 47.24 7.04 8.06
N THR A 53 46.70 8.24 8.27
CA THR A 53 46.76 9.47 7.43
C THR A 53 46.61 9.46 5.90
N SER A 54 45.77 10.42 5.50
CA SER A 54 45.57 11.09 4.21
C SER A 54 46.76 11.90 3.64
N ALA A 55 46.50 12.60 2.53
CA ALA A 55 47.14 13.84 2.02
C ALA A 55 48.38 13.72 1.08
N LEU A 56 48.65 14.57 0.05
CA LEU A 56 47.94 15.67 -0.67
C LEU A 56 48.71 16.01 -2.00
N HIS A 57 48.02 16.57 -3.02
CA HIS A 57 48.44 17.67 -3.95
C HIS A 57 49.51 17.60 -5.09
N SER A 58 49.05 17.97 -6.31
CA SER A 58 49.48 19.13 -7.17
C SER A 58 50.48 19.03 -8.36
N GLY A 59 50.29 19.95 -9.34
CA GLY A 59 51.11 20.22 -10.56
C GLY A 59 50.39 19.83 -11.88
N SER A 60 49.97 20.68 -12.84
CA SER A 60 50.51 21.90 -13.50
C SER A 60 51.74 21.64 -14.39
N SER A 61 51.95 22.18 -15.60
CA SER A 61 51.27 23.27 -16.34
C SER A 61 51.67 23.36 -17.84
N GLY A 62 50.86 24.03 -18.68
CA GLY A 62 51.26 24.75 -19.92
C GLY A 62 51.40 23.97 -21.25
N SER A 63 51.48 24.61 -22.44
CA SER A 63 51.03 25.94 -22.94
C SER A 63 51.29 26.09 -24.46
N ARG A 64 50.67 27.09 -25.14
CA ARG A 64 50.96 27.61 -26.52
C ARG A 64 50.51 26.71 -27.70
N LEU A 65 50.21 27.18 -28.92
CA LEU A 65 49.98 28.49 -29.58
C LEU A 65 49.00 28.19 -30.77
N GLY A 66 48.03 29.01 -31.20
CA GLY A 66 48.18 30.26 -31.94
C GLY A 66 47.45 30.23 -33.31
N SER A 67 46.56 31.21 -33.58
CA SER A 67 45.97 31.61 -34.90
C SER A 67 45.23 30.56 -35.77
N LEU A 68 44.01 30.79 -36.28
CA LEU A 68 43.72 31.71 -37.40
C LEU A 68 42.20 31.92 -37.58
N LEU A 69 41.81 33.12 -38.04
CA LEU A 69 40.42 33.48 -38.37
C LEU A 69 40.00 32.89 -39.73
N ARG A 70 38.89 32.12 -39.76
CA ARG A 70 38.01 32.02 -40.95
C ARG A 70 36.54 32.05 -40.53
N LYS A 71 35.78 32.95 -41.15
CA LYS A 71 34.32 33.09 -40.99
C LYS A 71 33.65 31.93 -41.74
N ALA A 72 32.91 31.08 -41.02
CA ALA A 72 31.98 30.12 -41.60
C ALA A 72 30.65 30.19 -40.82
N ARG A 73 29.54 30.43 -41.52
CA ARG A 73 28.19 30.15 -41.01
C ARG A 73 27.93 28.66 -41.19
N PRO A 74 27.32 27.99 -40.21
CA PRO A 74 26.36 26.93 -40.47
C PRO A 74 24.94 27.35 -40.09
N ALA A 75 23.97 26.65 -40.67
CA ALA A 75 22.55 26.83 -40.41
C ALA A 75 22.11 26.14 -39.09
N SER A 76 20.83 26.26 -38.79
CA SER A 76 20.13 25.66 -37.66
C SER A 76 20.39 24.16 -37.47
N SER A 77 20.60 23.77 -36.22
CA SER A 77 19.90 22.60 -35.66
C SER A 77 19.59 22.84 -34.18
N SER A 78 18.39 22.43 -33.78
CA SER A 78 17.97 22.41 -32.38
C SER A 78 18.62 21.23 -31.67
N THR A 79 19.38 21.51 -30.61
CA THR A 79 19.68 20.50 -29.58
C THR A 79 19.48 21.16 -28.24
N ALA A 80 18.28 21.00 -27.68
CA ALA A 80 18.01 21.41 -26.32
C ALA A 80 18.97 20.67 -25.37
N LEU A 81 19.65 21.40 -24.49
CA LEU A 81 20.38 20.79 -23.38
C LEU A 81 19.36 20.17 -22.42
N ARG A 82 18.97 18.92 -22.70
CA ARG A 82 18.24 18.08 -21.76
C ARG A 82 19.25 17.57 -20.74
N ALA A 83 19.56 18.42 -19.76
CA ALA A 83 20.43 18.07 -18.65
C ALA A 83 19.84 16.83 -17.94
N ALA A 84 20.65 15.78 -17.83
CA ALA A 84 20.22 14.54 -17.19
C ALA A 84 20.14 14.76 -15.67
N SER A 85 18.91 14.90 -15.16
CA SER A 85 18.61 14.83 -13.73
C SER A 85 18.30 13.38 -13.34
N SER A 86 19.31 12.50 -13.37
CA SER A 86 19.15 11.09 -13.00
C SER A 86 19.28 10.87 -11.49
N ALA A 87 18.35 11.43 -10.73
CA ALA A 87 17.82 10.73 -9.56
C ALA A 87 16.56 10.02 -10.04
N SER A 88 16.53 8.69 -10.01
CA SER A 88 15.35 7.93 -10.42
C SER A 88 14.28 8.06 -9.33
N SER A 89 13.50 9.14 -9.39
CA SER A 89 12.25 9.26 -8.62
C SER A 89 11.34 8.10 -8.99
N VAL A 90 10.73 7.48 -7.98
CA VAL A 90 9.63 6.52 -8.18
C VAL A 90 8.53 7.22 -9.00
N ASP A 91 7.98 6.51 -9.98
CA ASP A 91 6.86 6.99 -10.80
C ASP A 91 5.68 7.39 -9.90
N SER A 92 4.90 8.40 -10.31
CA SER A 92 3.57 8.58 -9.73
C SER A 92 2.68 7.36 -10.03
N VAL A 93 1.54 7.25 -9.32
CA VAL A 93 0.60 6.14 -9.53
C VAL A 93 0.04 6.20 -10.95
N SER A 94 -0.35 7.39 -11.43
CA SER A 94 -0.85 7.55 -12.81
C SER A 94 0.21 7.27 -13.86
N GLU A 95 1.45 7.75 -13.71
CA GLU A 95 2.55 7.44 -14.64
C GLU A 95 2.84 5.93 -14.69
N ARG A 96 2.82 5.26 -13.53
CA ARG A 96 3.04 3.82 -13.45
C ARG A 96 1.93 3.04 -14.14
N MET A 97 0.67 3.38 -13.86
CA MET A 97 -0.51 2.74 -14.45
C MET A 97 -0.62 3.02 -15.96
N ALA A 98 -0.22 4.21 -16.43
CA ALA A 98 -0.21 4.56 -17.85
C ALA A 98 0.83 3.76 -18.63
N LYS A 99 2.07 3.66 -18.12
CA LYS A 99 3.14 2.85 -18.76
C LYS A 99 2.74 1.37 -18.90
N LEU A 100 2.05 0.82 -17.90
CA LEU A 100 1.57 -0.57 -17.92
C LEU A 100 0.43 -0.76 -18.94
N LYS A 101 -0.52 0.19 -18.99
CA LYS A 101 -1.59 0.25 -20.00
C LYS A 101 -1.02 0.31 -21.42
N GLU A 102 -0.06 1.19 -21.68
CA GLU A 102 0.65 1.27 -22.98
C GLU A 102 1.37 -0.05 -23.34
N ALA A 103 1.98 -0.70 -22.35
CA ALA A 103 2.63 -2.00 -22.49
C ALA A 103 1.66 -3.21 -22.52
N ASN A 104 0.34 -2.98 -22.50
CA ASN A 104 -0.70 -4.03 -22.40
C ASN A 104 -0.46 -5.02 -21.24
N THR A 105 0.14 -4.54 -20.15
CA THR A 105 0.49 -5.32 -18.96
C THR A 105 -0.50 -4.99 -17.84
N CYS A 106 -1.07 -6.00 -17.20
CA CYS A 106 -2.00 -5.78 -16.09
C CYS A 106 -1.21 -5.49 -14.80
N ALA A 107 -1.55 -4.40 -14.12
CA ALA A 107 -0.88 -4.01 -12.89
C ALA A 107 -1.18 -4.97 -11.73
N LEU A 108 -0.15 -5.40 -10.99
CA LEU A 108 -0.32 -6.15 -9.73
C LEU A 108 -0.24 -5.18 -8.55
N ILE A 109 -1.34 -5.06 -7.81
CA ILE A 109 -1.50 -4.11 -6.69
C ILE A 109 -1.73 -4.89 -5.38
N PRO A 110 -0.66 -5.32 -4.67
CA PRO A 110 -0.79 -5.92 -3.34
C PRO A 110 -1.22 -4.90 -2.29
N PHE A 111 -2.08 -5.33 -1.37
CA PHE A 111 -2.43 -4.62 -0.13
C PHE A 111 -1.91 -5.38 1.10
N ILE A 112 -1.30 -4.67 2.05
CA ILE A 112 -0.95 -5.18 3.39
C ILE A 112 -1.36 -4.19 4.49
N VAL A 113 -1.53 -4.68 5.72
CA VAL A 113 -1.82 -3.84 6.91
C VAL A 113 -0.51 -3.51 7.62
N ALA A 114 -0.26 -2.22 7.87
CA ALA A 114 0.90 -1.77 8.61
C ALA A 114 0.84 -2.21 10.08
N GLY A 115 1.93 -2.81 10.57
CA GLY A 115 2.02 -3.30 11.94
C GLY A 115 1.52 -4.73 12.13
N ASP A 116 1.15 -5.45 11.07
CA ASP A 116 0.79 -6.87 11.12
C ASP A 116 1.84 -7.73 10.36
N PRO A 117 2.62 -8.59 11.03
CA PRO A 117 2.65 -8.86 12.48
C PRO A 117 3.41 -7.81 13.30
N ASP A 118 4.18 -6.91 12.67
CA ASP A 118 4.85 -5.75 13.27
C ASP A 118 5.39 -4.80 12.17
N LEU A 119 5.88 -3.62 12.56
CA LEU A 119 6.36 -2.60 11.61
C LEU A 119 7.71 -2.92 10.96
N GLU A 120 8.57 -3.73 11.59
CA GLU A 120 9.83 -4.18 10.98
C GLU A 120 9.54 -5.16 9.84
N THR A 121 8.67 -6.13 10.11
CA THR A 121 8.13 -7.07 9.12
C THR A 121 7.35 -6.33 8.03
N THR A 122 6.60 -5.28 8.37
CA THR A 122 5.93 -4.42 7.38
C THR A 122 6.94 -3.79 6.41
N ALA A 123 8.04 -3.22 6.91
CA ALA A 123 9.07 -2.60 6.06
C ALA A 123 9.71 -3.64 5.12
N LEU A 124 10.08 -4.82 5.65
CA LEU A 124 10.60 -5.93 4.87
C LEU A 124 9.58 -6.46 3.85
N ALA A 125 8.28 -6.42 4.17
CA ALA A 125 7.20 -6.79 3.27
C ALA A 125 7.06 -5.77 2.12
N LEU A 126 7.10 -4.47 2.40
CA LEU A 126 7.07 -3.43 1.36
C LEU A 126 8.25 -3.57 0.37
N GLU A 127 9.47 -3.76 0.89
CA GLU A 127 10.66 -4.01 0.08
C GLU A 127 10.48 -5.28 -0.78
N ALA A 128 10.02 -6.39 -0.17
CA ALA A 128 9.75 -7.65 -0.85
C ALA A 128 8.67 -7.57 -1.95
N LEU A 129 7.58 -6.85 -1.70
CA LEU A 129 6.51 -6.64 -2.67
C LEU A 129 7.04 -5.85 -3.88
N SER A 130 7.79 -4.77 -3.63
CA SER A 130 8.34 -3.92 -4.67
C SER A 130 9.42 -4.61 -5.51
N GLU A 131 10.27 -5.42 -4.88
CA GLU A 131 11.24 -6.26 -5.60
C GLU A 131 10.58 -7.39 -6.39
N GLY A 132 9.50 -7.98 -5.86
CA GLY A 132 8.76 -9.08 -6.47
C GLY A 132 7.80 -8.70 -7.61
N GLY A 133 7.84 -7.46 -8.09
CA GLY A 133 7.06 -7.02 -9.25
C GLY A 133 5.65 -6.50 -8.94
N ALA A 134 5.41 -6.03 -7.71
CA ALA A 134 4.28 -5.15 -7.42
C ALA A 134 4.41 -3.84 -8.20
N ASP A 135 3.35 -3.44 -8.90
CA ASP A 135 3.33 -2.22 -9.70
C ASP A 135 3.00 -1.00 -8.87
N VAL A 136 2.03 -1.12 -7.97
CA VAL A 136 1.62 -0.14 -6.95
C VAL A 136 1.44 -0.92 -5.67
N ILE A 137 1.75 -0.36 -4.50
CA ILE A 137 1.52 -1.05 -3.21
C ILE A 137 0.50 -0.26 -2.40
N GLU A 138 -0.55 -0.91 -1.92
CA GLU A 138 -1.49 -0.32 -0.96
C GLU A 138 -1.04 -0.66 0.48
N LEU A 139 -0.93 0.36 1.32
CA LEU A 139 -0.55 0.22 2.73
C LEU A 139 -1.68 0.68 3.64
N GLY A 140 -2.38 -0.29 4.23
CA GLY A 140 -3.44 -0.05 5.21
C GLY A 140 -2.89 0.46 6.54
N VAL A 141 -3.30 1.65 6.94
CA VAL A 141 -3.12 2.12 8.33
C VAL A 141 -4.17 1.41 9.20
N PRO A 142 -3.78 0.69 10.27
CA PRO A 142 -4.73 -0.05 11.08
C PRO A 142 -5.69 0.91 11.82
N TYR A 143 -6.97 0.55 11.85
CA TYR A 143 -8.05 1.39 12.37
C TYR A 143 -9.03 0.58 13.23
N SER A 144 -9.62 1.22 14.24
CA SER A 144 -10.48 0.57 15.25
C SER A 144 -11.86 0.16 14.73
N ASP A 145 -12.40 0.92 13.78
CA ASP A 145 -13.76 0.75 13.26
C ASP A 145 -13.76 0.61 11.73
N PRO A 146 -13.09 -0.41 11.16
CA PRO A 146 -12.83 -0.48 9.72
C PRO A 146 -14.03 -1.06 8.96
N LEU A 147 -15.05 -0.21 8.74
CA LEU A 147 -16.37 -0.61 8.21
C LEU A 147 -16.36 -1.18 6.79
N ALA A 148 -15.36 -0.87 5.96
CA ALA A 148 -15.23 -1.41 4.60
C ALA A 148 -14.48 -2.75 4.55
N ASP A 149 -13.77 -3.10 5.63
CA ASP A 149 -12.93 -4.28 5.71
C ASP A 149 -13.66 -5.50 6.21
N GLY A 150 -13.27 -6.66 5.71
CA GLY A 150 -13.74 -7.96 6.15
C GLY A 150 -12.84 -8.62 7.19
N PRO A 151 -13.21 -9.83 7.64
CA PRO A 151 -12.68 -10.43 8.87
C PRO A 151 -11.15 -10.58 8.89
N THR A 152 -10.51 -10.88 7.75
CA THR A 152 -9.04 -11.00 7.67
C THR A 152 -8.33 -9.67 7.90
N ILE A 153 -8.81 -8.58 7.31
CA ILE A 153 -8.19 -7.25 7.45
C ILE A 153 -8.57 -6.64 8.81
N GLN A 154 -9.79 -6.89 9.30
CA GLN A 154 -10.19 -6.59 10.68
C GLN A 154 -9.24 -7.25 11.69
N ALA A 155 -8.99 -8.57 11.58
CA ALA A 155 -8.10 -9.29 12.48
C ALA A 155 -6.64 -8.78 12.41
N ALA A 156 -6.15 -8.43 11.23
CA ALA A 156 -4.84 -7.80 11.04
C ALA A 156 -4.76 -6.43 11.72
N ALA A 157 -5.77 -5.58 11.57
CA ALA A 157 -5.86 -4.29 12.24
C ALA A 157 -5.94 -4.46 13.78
N THR A 158 -6.70 -5.44 14.28
CA THR A 158 -6.74 -5.78 15.71
C THR A 158 -5.35 -6.17 16.23
N ARG A 159 -4.61 -7.07 15.57
CA ARG A 159 -3.24 -7.42 15.97
C ARG A 159 -2.33 -6.19 16.00
N ALA A 160 -2.34 -5.38 14.94
CA ALA A 160 -1.53 -4.18 14.83
C ALA A 160 -1.82 -3.13 15.92
N LEU A 161 -3.08 -2.97 16.34
CA LEU A 161 -3.51 -2.01 17.37
C LEU A 161 -3.35 -2.55 18.80
N GLU A 162 -3.86 -3.75 19.06
CA GLU A 162 -3.99 -4.30 20.43
C GLU A 162 -2.70 -4.99 20.89
N GLU A 163 -2.00 -5.72 20.00
CA GLU A 163 -0.78 -6.45 20.35
C GLU A 163 0.50 -5.63 20.10
N LYS A 164 0.48 -4.73 19.11
CA LYS A 164 1.66 -3.97 18.67
C LYS A 164 1.57 -2.46 18.94
N HIS A 165 0.40 -1.95 19.32
CA HIS A 165 0.15 -0.54 19.60
C HIS A 165 0.53 0.41 18.46
N THR A 166 0.42 -0.05 17.21
CA THR A 166 0.79 0.67 16.00
C THR A 166 -0.05 1.94 15.86
N THR A 167 0.60 3.11 15.80
CA THR A 167 -0.09 4.38 15.53
C THR A 167 0.17 4.85 14.10
N LEU A 168 -0.69 5.75 13.59
CA LEU A 168 -0.47 6.42 12.31
C LEU A 168 0.91 7.08 12.22
N ASP A 169 1.42 7.68 13.30
CA ASP A 169 2.73 8.34 13.30
C ASP A 169 3.86 7.31 13.14
N ASP A 170 3.73 6.11 13.72
CA ASP A 170 4.69 5.03 13.55
C ASP A 170 4.66 4.46 12.11
N VAL A 171 3.47 4.32 11.51
CA VAL A 171 3.33 3.91 10.10
C VAL A 171 4.01 4.92 9.17
N LEU A 172 3.77 6.22 9.36
CA LEU A 172 4.40 7.27 8.56
C LEU A 172 5.92 7.32 8.78
N ALA A 173 6.39 7.16 10.03
CA ALA A 173 7.83 7.14 10.35
C ALA A 173 8.55 5.89 9.80
N MET A 174 7.87 4.74 9.72
CA MET A 174 8.35 3.53 9.06
C MET A 174 8.39 3.73 7.54
N LEU A 175 7.28 4.21 6.95
CA LEU A 175 7.19 4.44 5.51
C LEU A 175 8.26 5.44 5.05
N LYS A 176 8.53 6.51 5.80
CA LYS A 176 9.59 7.49 5.49
C LYS A 176 11.00 6.90 5.39
N LYS A 177 11.29 5.84 6.15
CA LYS A 177 12.58 5.13 6.11
C LYS A 177 12.65 4.09 4.98
N THR A 178 11.49 3.58 4.56
CA THR A 178 11.36 2.44 3.64
C THR A 178 11.15 2.90 2.20
N SER A 179 10.33 3.94 1.98
CA SER A 179 9.96 4.46 0.66
C SER A 179 11.14 4.81 -0.27
N PRO A 180 12.32 5.30 0.19
CA PRO A 180 13.46 5.54 -0.69
C PRO A 180 14.09 4.27 -1.29
N LYS A 181 13.74 3.09 -0.80
CA LYS A 181 14.19 1.78 -1.31
C LYS A 181 13.20 1.16 -2.31
N LEU A 182 11.96 1.64 -2.33
CA LEU A 182 10.88 1.05 -3.13
C LEU A 182 10.99 1.54 -4.58
N LYS A 183 10.65 0.66 -5.52
CA LYS A 183 10.51 0.96 -6.96
C LYS A 183 9.05 1.24 -7.34
N SER A 184 8.13 0.85 -6.47
CA SER A 184 6.67 0.92 -6.68
C SER A 184 6.10 2.08 -5.86
N PRO A 185 5.24 2.94 -6.42
CA PRO A 185 4.55 3.96 -5.65
C PRO A 185 3.64 3.32 -4.58
N VAL A 186 3.59 3.96 -3.41
CA VAL A 186 2.74 3.52 -2.29
C VAL A 186 1.47 4.38 -2.23
N VAL A 187 0.31 3.74 -2.21
CA VAL A 187 -0.97 4.34 -1.89
C VAL A 187 -1.26 4.06 -0.42
N LEU A 188 -1.35 5.12 0.41
CA LEU A 188 -1.83 4.96 1.78
C LEU A 188 -3.34 4.71 1.76
N PHE A 189 -3.77 3.69 2.50
CA PHE A 189 -5.17 3.33 2.67
C PHE A 189 -5.55 3.59 4.12
N THR A 190 -6.48 4.51 4.40
CA THR A 190 -6.92 4.79 5.77
C THR A 190 -8.32 5.40 5.79
N TYR A 191 -8.98 5.32 6.94
CA TYR A 191 -10.30 5.88 7.17
C TYR A 191 -10.24 7.39 7.44
N TYR A 192 -11.35 8.10 7.28
CA TYR A 192 -11.37 9.56 7.32
C TYR A 192 -11.07 10.14 8.72
N ASN A 193 -11.50 9.47 9.78
CA ASN A 193 -11.35 9.95 11.16
C ASN A 193 -9.87 10.16 11.60
N PRO A 194 -8.93 9.22 11.35
CA PRO A 194 -7.49 9.47 11.50
C PRO A 194 -6.98 10.74 10.80
N ILE A 195 -7.46 11.01 9.58
CA ILE A 195 -7.10 12.20 8.79
C ILE A 195 -7.66 13.47 9.46
N LEU A 196 -8.95 13.47 9.81
CA LEU A 196 -9.60 14.57 10.51
C LEU A 196 -8.89 14.94 11.82
N LYS A 197 -8.49 13.93 12.62
CA LYS A 197 -7.80 14.13 13.90
C LYS A 197 -6.43 14.80 13.75
N LYS A 198 -5.76 14.61 12.61
CA LYS A 198 -4.49 15.29 12.28
C LYS A 198 -4.70 16.63 11.57
N GLY A 199 -5.88 16.84 10.97
CA GLY A 199 -6.18 17.94 10.05
C GLY A 199 -5.74 17.60 8.63
N ILE A 200 -6.61 17.82 7.64
CA ILE A 200 -6.45 17.32 6.26
C ILE A 200 -5.15 17.77 5.61
N ASP A 201 -4.90 19.09 5.51
CA ASP A 201 -3.69 19.63 4.86
C ASP A 201 -2.41 19.13 5.56
N ALA A 202 -2.41 19.02 6.90
CA ALA A 202 -1.28 18.50 7.66
C ALA A 202 -1.05 17.00 7.42
N PHE A 203 -2.13 16.20 7.41
CA PHE A 203 -2.06 14.78 7.09
C PHE A 203 -1.50 14.54 5.68
N CYS A 204 -2.03 15.24 4.66
CA CYS A 204 -1.57 15.11 3.28
C CYS A 204 -0.08 15.49 3.15
N ALA A 205 0.37 16.54 3.83
CA ALA A 205 1.79 16.92 3.87
C ALA A 205 2.67 15.84 4.54
N MET A 206 2.26 15.28 5.69
CA MET A 206 2.99 14.22 6.38
C MET A 206 3.02 12.91 5.58
N ALA A 207 1.92 12.55 4.93
CA ALA A 207 1.83 11.38 4.04
C ALA A 207 2.78 11.53 2.85
N LYS A 208 2.86 12.71 2.23
CA LYS A 208 3.80 12.99 1.14
C LYS A 208 5.26 12.94 1.62
N ASP A 209 5.57 13.55 2.76
CA ASP A 209 6.89 13.57 3.38
C ASP A 209 7.37 12.17 3.82
N ALA A 210 6.44 11.25 4.13
CA ALA A 210 6.72 9.83 4.30
C ALA A 210 7.00 9.07 2.99
N GLY A 211 6.74 9.69 1.83
CA GLY A 211 6.94 9.09 0.51
C GLY A 211 5.73 8.33 -0.03
N ALA A 212 4.51 8.59 0.47
CA ALA A 212 3.31 8.15 -0.21
C ALA A 212 3.16 8.88 -1.56
N ALA A 213 2.66 8.15 -2.57
CA ALA A 213 2.33 8.68 -3.89
C ALA A 213 0.82 8.94 -4.04
N GLY A 214 -0.01 8.14 -3.38
CA GLY A 214 -1.47 8.30 -3.39
C GLY A 214 -2.14 8.07 -2.04
N LEU A 215 -3.44 8.36 -1.99
CA LEU A 215 -4.31 8.20 -0.82
C LEU A 215 -5.67 7.65 -1.23
N LEU A 216 -6.12 6.59 -0.56
CA LEU A 216 -7.46 6.03 -0.65
C LEU A 216 -8.17 6.14 0.70
N VAL A 217 -9.39 6.68 0.70
CA VAL A 217 -10.24 6.86 1.89
C VAL A 217 -11.59 6.17 1.64
N PRO A 218 -11.82 4.95 2.15
CA PRO A 218 -12.93 4.10 1.71
C PRO A 218 -14.29 4.49 2.30
N ASP A 219 -14.30 5.28 3.38
CA ASP A 219 -15.49 5.72 4.11
C ASP A 219 -16.02 7.09 3.66
N LEU A 220 -15.45 7.69 2.60
CA LEU A 220 -15.95 8.94 2.01
C LEU A 220 -16.73 8.72 0.70
N PRO A 221 -18.00 9.16 0.61
CA PRO A 221 -18.67 9.31 -0.67
C PRO A 221 -18.09 10.51 -1.44
N LEU A 222 -18.14 10.47 -2.78
CA LEU A 222 -17.62 11.52 -3.67
C LEU A 222 -17.95 12.94 -3.20
N GLU A 223 -19.19 13.18 -2.77
CA GLU A 223 -19.69 14.49 -2.33
C GLU A 223 -18.94 15.08 -1.12
N GLU A 224 -18.27 14.25 -0.32
CA GLU A 224 -17.51 14.66 0.87
C GLU A 224 -15.99 14.64 0.62
N THR A 225 -15.55 14.25 -0.58
CA THR A 225 -14.11 14.13 -0.91
C THR A 225 -13.41 15.45 -1.22
N ASP A 226 -14.14 16.55 -1.48
CA ASP A 226 -13.53 17.79 -2.00
C ASP A 226 -12.41 18.36 -1.12
N ALA A 227 -12.57 18.32 0.21
CA ALA A 227 -11.52 18.77 1.13
C ALA A 227 -10.28 17.87 1.09
N ILE A 228 -10.46 16.54 1.02
CA ILE A 228 -9.37 15.57 0.85
C ILE A 228 -8.68 15.75 -0.50
N ARG A 229 -9.44 15.89 -1.59
CA ARG A 229 -8.92 16.08 -2.95
C ARG A 229 -8.06 17.33 -3.05
N GLN A 230 -8.51 18.45 -2.49
CA GLN A 230 -7.73 19.69 -2.41
C GLN A 230 -6.47 19.53 -1.54
N GLY A 231 -6.56 18.85 -0.40
CA GLY A 231 -5.40 18.57 0.46
C GLY A 231 -4.34 17.71 -0.24
N CYS A 232 -4.79 16.67 -0.95
CA CYS A 232 -3.96 15.80 -1.78
C CYS A 232 -3.32 16.56 -2.94
N GLU A 233 -4.07 17.39 -3.67
CA GLU A 233 -3.57 18.23 -4.77
C GLU A 233 -2.45 19.17 -4.30
N LYS A 234 -2.66 19.92 -3.20
CA LYS A 234 -1.63 20.79 -2.58
C LYS A 234 -0.36 20.02 -2.21
N ALA A 235 -0.50 18.78 -1.75
CA ALA A 235 0.61 17.93 -1.33
C ALA A 235 1.24 17.13 -2.48
N GLY A 236 0.65 17.11 -3.68
CA GLY A 236 1.08 16.23 -4.77
C GLY A 236 0.86 14.75 -4.47
N LEU A 237 -0.26 14.40 -3.83
CA LEU A 237 -0.77 13.04 -3.65
C LEU A 237 -1.90 12.78 -4.64
N GLU A 238 -1.94 11.57 -5.19
CA GLU A 238 -3.05 11.14 -6.05
C GLU A 238 -4.16 10.49 -5.22
N ASN A 239 -5.31 11.17 -5.12
CA ASN A 239 -6.47 10.62 -4.42
C ASN A 239 -7.22 9.61 -5.29
N VAL A 240 -7.17 8.33 -4.89
CA VAL A 240 -7.85 7.22 -5.57
C VAL A 240 -9.28 7.10 -5.03
N LEU A 241 -10.25 7.07 -5.94
CA LEU A 241 -11.68 6.94 -5.63
C LEU A 241 -12.24 5.59 -6.08
N LEU A 242 -13.29 5.15 -5.39
CA LEU A 242 -13.91 3.84 -5.54
C LEU A 242 -15.23 3.90 -6.31
N VAL A 243 -15.43 2.95 -7.20
CA VAL A 243 -16.70 2.61 -7.84
C VAL A 243 -17.13 1.24 -7.34
N THR A 244 -18.41 1.10 -6.99
CA THR A 244 -19.00 -0.16 -6.47
C THR A 244 -20.04 -0.73 -7.44
N PRO A 245 -20.44 -2.02 -7.31
CA PRO A 245 -21.50 -2.60 -8.13
C PRO A 245 -22.90 -1.99 -7.92
N THR A 246 -23.06 -1.15 -6.89
CA THR A 246 -24.28 -0.39 -6.60
C THR A 246 -24.20 1.07 -7.07
N THR A 247 -23.08 1.51 -7.64
CA THR A 247 -22.91 2.86 -8.17
C THR A 247 -23.68 3.01 -9.49
N PRO A 248 -24.59 4.00 -9.65
CA PRO A 248 -25.26 4.26 -10.92
C PRO A 248 -24.28 4.68 -12.02
N LYS A 249 -24.54 4.30 -13.28
CA LYS A 249 -23.66 4.57 -14.43
C LYS A 249 -23.32 6.07 -14.62
N GLU A 250 -24.30 6.95 -14.36
CA GLU A 250 -24.11 8.41 -14.37
C GLU A 250 -23.06 8.86 -13.34
N ARG A 251 -23.09 8.27 -12.14
CA ARG A 251 -22.18 8.56 -11.03
C ARG A 251 -20.78 7.97 -11.25
N MET A 252 -20.66 6.86 -11.99
CA MET A 252 -19.37 6.27 -12.36
C MET A 252 -18.48 7.27 -13.09
N SER A 253 -18.99 7.95 -14.12
CA SER A 253 -18.19 8.93 -14.87
C SER A 253 -17.76 10.10 -13.99
N THR A 254 -18.63 10.59 -13.11
CA THR A 254 -18.28 11.67 -12.16
C THR A 254 -17.17 11.24 -11.19
N ILE A 255 -17.24 10.02 -10.63
CA ILE A 255 -16.18 9.46 -9.78
C ILE A 255 -14.88 9.27 -10.56
N ALA A 256 -14.95 8.69 -11.77
CA ALA A 256 -13.79 8.42 -12.61
C ALA A 256 -13.09 9.71 -13.07
N ASN A 257 -13.84 10.78 -13.32
CA ASN A 257 -13.29 12.11 -13.61
C ASN A 257 -12.61 12.71 -12.39
N ALA A 258 -13.18 12.55 -11.19
CA ALA A 258 -12.65 13.07 -9.93
C ALA A 258 -11.40 12.31 -9.41
N SER A 259 -11.30 11.00 -9.66
CA SER A 259 -10.20 10.13 -9.22
C SER A 259 -8.86 10.49 -9.86
N GLN A 260 -7.76 10.26 -9.15
CA GLN A 260 -6.37 10.37 -9.64
C GLN A 260 -5.65 9.02 -9.50
N GLY A 261 -4.51 8.83 -10.15
CA GLY A 261 -3.80 7.54 -10.21
C GLY A 261 -4.52 6.52 -11.09
N PHE A 262 -5.61 5.94 -10.57
CA PHE A 262 -6.50 4.98 -11.25
C PHE A 262 -7.93 5.12 -10.71
N VAL A 263 -8.88 4.35 -11.26
CA VAL A 263 -10.21 4.17 -10.65
C VAL A 263 -10.29 2.79 -10.01
N TYR A 264 -10.59 2.74 -8.72
CA TYR A 264 -10.70 1.49 -7.97
C TYR A 264 -12.10 0.90 -8.20
N LEU A 265 -12.20 -0.24 -8.89
CA LEU A 265 -13.45 -0.97 -9.06
C LEU A 265 -13.58 -2.07 -8.02
N VAL A 266 -14.51 -1.90 -7.09
CA VAL A 266 -14.86 -2.89 -6.08
C VAL A 266 -15.68 -4.01 -6.74
N SER A 267 -15.20 -5.25 -6.73
CA SER A 267 -15.85 -6.35 -7.45
C SER A 267 -17.10 -6.94 -6.75
N LEU A 268 -17.41 -6.50 -5.52
CA LEU A 268 -18.48 -7.03 -4.68
C LEU A 268 -19.31 -5.92 -4.02
N ALA A 269 -20.61 -6.17 -3.86
CA ALA A 269 -21.45 -5.39 -2.95
C ALA A 269 -21.30 -5.95 -1.52
N GLY A 270 -20.26 -5.52 -0.80
CA GLY A 270 -19.95 -5.98 0.56
C GLY A 270 -18.52 -5.62 1.00
N VAL A 271 -18.13 -6.09 2.18
CA VAL A 271 -16.77 -5.92 2.75
C VAL A 271 -15.72 -6.80 2.05
N THR A 272 -14.44 -6.52 2.27
CA THR A 272 -13.32 -7.32 1.74
C THR A 272 -13.34 -8.80 2.21
N GLY A 273 -12.51 -9.66 1.59
CA GLY A 273 -12.36 -11.07 1.99
C GLY A 273 -12.23 -12.03 0.81
N THR A 274 -11.57 -13.17 1.01
CA THR A 274 -11.35 -14.20 -0.02
C THR A 274 -12.64 -15.00 -0.30
N ARG A 275 -13.02 -15.19 -1.57
CA ARG A 275 -14.14 -16.07 -1.97
C ARG A 275 -13.77 -16.93 -3.18
N THR A 276 -14.52 -18.03 -3.37
CA THR A 276 -14.28 -19.02 -4.43
C THR A 276 -14.71 -18.58 -5.83
N SER A 277 -15.53 -17.54 -5.98
CA SER A 277 -15.93 -16.99 -7.28
C SER A 277 -16.03 -15.46 -7.25
N VAL A 278 -15.73 -14.84 -8.40
CA VAL A 278 -15.94 -13.42 -8.66
C VAL A 278 -17.40 -13.19 -9.07
N ALA A 279 -18.00 -12.05 -8.72
CA ALA A 279 -19.41 -11.81 -9.01
C ALA A 279 -19.67 -11.67 -10.52
N GLY A 280 -20.75 -12.30 -11.00
CA GLY A 280 -21.05 -12.43 -12.44
C GLY A 280 -21.37 -11.15 -13.21
N ASN A 281 -21.38 -9.97 -12.55
CA ASN A 281 -21.58 -8.67 -13.21
C ASN A 281 -20.30 -7.81 -13.28
N VAL A 282 -19.16 -8.27 -12.74
CA VAL A 282 -17.93 -7.46 -12.67
C VAL A 282 -17.38 -7.14 -14.06
N GLU A 283 -17.41 -8.08 -14.99
CA GLU A 283 -17.00 -7.87 -16.38
C GLU A 283 -17.81 -6.76 -17.08
N GLY A 284 -19.14 -6.77 -16.91
CA GLY A 284 -20.01 -5.74 -17.48
C GLY A 284 -19.76 -4.37 -16.85
N LEU A 285 -19.62 -4.34 -15.53
CA LEU A 285 -19.35 -3.14 -14.75
C LEU A 285 -17.99 -2.51 -15.09
N LEU A 286 -16.97 -3.34 -15.33
CA LEU A 286 -15.64 -2.93 -15.79
C LEU A 286 -15.72 -2.27 -17.16
N LYS A 287 -16.40 -2.91 -18.12
CA LYS A 287 -16.60 -2.37 -19.48
C LYS A 287 -17.40 -1.07 -19.47
N ASP A 288 -18.44 -0.98 -18.64
CA ASP A 288 -19.21 0.26 -18.44
C ASP A 288 -18.33 1.38 -17.88
N LEU A 289 -17.51 1.10 -16.87
CA LEU A 289 -16.61 2.08 -16.26
C LEU A 289 -15.51 2.53 -17.24
N GLN A 290 -14.86 1.60 -17.94
CA GLN A 290 -13.86 1.90 -18.98
C GLN A 290 -14.45 2.69 -20.15
N SER A 291 -15.75 2.52 -20.47
CA SER A 291 -16.42 3.36 -21.47
C SER A 291 -16.65 4.82 -21.04
N SER A 292 -16.37 5.15 -19.77
CA SER A 292 -16.65 6.45 -19.15
C SER A 292 -15.41 7.23 -18.70
N THR A 293 -14.20 6.70 -18.93
CA THR A 293 -12.93 7.32 -18.54
C THR A 293 -11.74 6.76 -19.32
N ASP A 294 -10.72 7.59 -19.58
CA ASP A 294 -9.44 7.13 -20.13
C ASP A 294 -8.47 6.62 -19.04
N LYS A 295 -8.76 6.87 -17.76
CA LYS A 295 -7.92 6.42 -16.63
C LYS A 295 -7.97 4.91 -16.48
N SER A 296 -6.85 4.30 -16.09
CA SER A 296 -6.78 2.87 -15.84
C SER A 296 -7.77 2.44 -14.75
N VAL A 297 -8.46 1.32 -14.96
CA VAL A 297 -9.36 0.72 -13.99
C VAL A 297 -8.70 -0.50 -13.35
N ALA A 298 -8.52 -0.46 -12.03
CA ALA A 298 -7.98 -1.58 -11.26
C ALA A 298 -9.10 -2.23 -10.43
N VAL A 299 -9.19 -3.56 -10.50
CA VAL A 299 -10.29 -4.34 -9.89
C VAL A 299 -9.82 -4.98 -8.58
N GLY A 300 -10.55 -4.73 -7.50
CA GLY A 300 -10.25 -5.23 -6.16
C GLY A 300 -11.43 -5.91 -5.46
N PHE A 301 -11.22 -6.30 -4.20
CA PHE A 301 -12.17 -7.02 -3.32
C PHE A 301 -12.54 -8.42 -3.84
N GLY A 302 -11.88 -9.46 -3.30
CA GLY A 302 -12.25 -10.87 -3.54
C GLY A 302 -11.13 -11.73 -4.11
N VAL A 303 -10.16 -11.11 -4.79
CA VAL A 303 -9.05 -11.80 -5.45
C VAL A 303 -8.15 -12.48 -4.42
N SER A 304 -7.92 -13.77 -4.64
CA SER A 304 -7.21 -14.64 -3.70
C SER A 304 -6.32 -15.71 -4.34
N SER A 305 -6.32 -15.83 -5.67
CA SER A 305 -5.47 -16.78 -6.40
C SER A 305 -5.05 -16.24 -7.78
N ALA A 306 -4.05 -16.88 -8.37
CA ALA A 306 -3.54 -16.58 -9.71
C ALA A 306 -4.61 -16.73 -10.80
N GLU A 307 -5.49 -17.73 -10.69
CA GLU A 307 -6.57 -17.98 -11.66
C GLU A 307 -7.62 -16.86 -11.62
N GLN A 308 -7.94 -16.33 -10.44
CA GLN A 308 -8.85 -15.20 -10.28
C GLN A 308 -8.24 -13.91 -10.85
N ALA A 309 -6.94 -13.69 -10.64
CA ALA A 309 -6.21 -12.57 -11.23
C ALA A 309 -6.18 -12.67 -12.77
N GLN A 310 -5.90 -13.86 -13.31
CA GLN A 310 -5.91 -14.12 -14.76
C GLN A 310 -7.30 -13.93 -15.38
N LEU A 311 -8.37 -14.39 -14.70
CA LEU A 311 -9.74 -14.19 -15.14
C LEU A 311 -10.10 -12.70 -15.22
N ILE A 312 -9.78 -11.92 -14.19
CA ILE A 312 -10.04 -10.48 -14.15
C ILE A 312 -9.23 -9.73 -15.23
N LYS A 313 -7.96 -10.11 -15.45
CA LYS A 313 -7.17 -9.62 -16.59
C LYS A 313 -7.83 -9.96 -17.94
N SER A 314 -8.38 -11.17 -18.09
CA SER A 314 -9.04 -11.61 -19.34
C SER A 314 -10.30 -10.80 -19.69
N TRP A 315 -10.92 -10.17 -18.68
CA TRP A 315 -12.03 -9.24 -18.87
C TRP A 315 -11.62 -7.83 -19.34
N GLY A 316 -10.31 -7.54 -19.37
CA GLY A 316 -9.75 -6.25 -19.78
C GLY A 316 -9.33 -5.33 -18.64
N ALA A 317 -9.19 -5.84 -17.40
CA ALA A 317 -8.76 -5.02 -16.27
C ALA A 317 -7.32 -4.54 -16.43
N GLU A 318 -7.05 -3.27 -16.14
CA GLU A 318 -5.72 -2.66 -16.25
C GLU A 318 -4.91 -2.81 -14.95
N GLY A 319 -5.56 -3.20 -13.86
CA GLY A 319 -4.91 -3.66 -12.64
C GLY A 319 -5.76 -4.65 -11.84
N VAL A 320 -5.10 -5.45 -11.00
CA VAL A 320 -5.71 -6.41 -10.08
C VAL A 320 -5.18 -6.16 -8.67
N ILE A 321 -6.11 -5.98 -7.72
CA ILE A 321 -5.81 -5.60 -6.35
C ILE A 321 -6.03 -6.80 -5.42
N VAL A 322 -4.99 -7.17 -4.68
CA VAL A 322 -4.96 -8.39 -3.85
C VAL A 322 -4.62 -8.03 -2.40
N GLY A 323 -5.60 -8.07 -1.52
CA GLY A 323 -5.42 -7.74 -0.09
C GLY A 323 -5.46 -8.95 0.83
N SER A 324 -6.68 -9.43 1.16
CA SER A 324 -6.88 -10.42 2.23
C SER A 324 -6.03 -11.69 2.10
N ALA A 325 -5.71 -12.14 0.88
CA ALA A 325 -4.84 -13.30 0.69
C ALA A 325 -3.38 -13.04 1.10
N LEU A 326 -2.81 -11.87 0.76
CA LEU A 326 -1.43 -11.50 1.16
C LEU A 326 -1.35 -11.16 2.65
N VAL A 327 -2.35 -10.43 3.18
CA VAL A 327 -2.48 -10.16 4.62
C VAL A 327 -2.51 -11.45 5.42
N LYS A 328 -3.28 -12.45 4.95
CA LYS A 328 -3.31 -13.78 5.57
C LYS A 328 -1.94 -14.46 5.56
N GLN A 329 -1.25 -14.51 4.42
CA GLN A 329 0.07 -15.14 4.36
C GLN A 329 1.07 -14.45 5.32
N LEU A 330 1.06 -13.11 5.37
CA LEU A 330 1.99 -12.33 6.19
C LEU A 330 1.70 -12.44 7.70
N GLY A 331 0.44 -12.28 8.11
CA GLY A 331 0.03 -12.13 9.51
C GLY A 331 -0.52 -13.38 10.21
N GLU A 332 -0.87 -14.45 9.48
CA GLU A 332 -1.40 -15.71 10.07
C GLU A 332 -0.39 -16.89 9.99
N SER A 333 0.85 -16.65 9.53
CA SER A 333 1.92 -17.66 9.50
C SER A 333 2.56 -17.88 10.89
N GLY A 334 3.25 -19.01 11.08
CA GLY A 334 3.86 -19.39 12.37
C GLY A 334 5.04 -18.51 12.82
N SER A 335 5.62 -17.72 11.91
CA SER A 335 6.62 -16.69 12.23
C SER A 335 6.64 -15.57 11.17
N PRO A 336 7.18 -14.37 11.47
CA PRO A 336 7.34 -13.31 10.49
C PRO A 336 8.18 -13.70 9.26
N ALA A 337 9.22 -14.52 9.45
CA ALA A 337 10.08 -15.01 8.37
C ALA A 337 9.32 -15.97 7.43
N GLU A 338 8.50 -16.85 8.00
CA GLU A 338 7.60 -17.73 7.25
C GLU A 338 6.52 -16.92 6.51
N GLY A 339 5.92 -15.93 7.16
CA GLY A 339 4.90 -15.06 6.54
C GLY A 339 5.43 -14.26 5.37
N LEU A 340 6.64 -13.70 5.49
CA LEU A 340 7.35 -13.06 4.37
C LEU A 340 7.64 -14.04 3.22
N ALA A 341 8.02 -15.28 3.51
CA ALA A 341 8.26 -16.30 2.48
C ALA A 341 6.97 -16.71 1.76
N ASN A 342 5.89 -16.96 2.51
CA ASN A 342 4.58 -17.32 1.98
C ASN A 342 3.96 -16.18 1.15
N MET A 343 4.08 -14.93 1.62
CA MET A 343 3.65 -13.74 0.87
C MET A 343 4.43 -13.58 -0.44
N LYS A 344 5.77 -13.78 -0.42
CA LYS A 344 6.61 -13.75 -1.63
C LYS A 344 6.23 -14.83 -2.65
N ALA A 345 5.94 -16.05 -2.19
CA ALA A 345 5.51 -17.15 -3.05
C ALA A 345 4.19 -16.81 -3.76
N LEU A 346 3.17 -16.40 -3.00
CA LEU A 346 1.87 -16.00 -3.57
C LEU A 346 1.99 -14.79 -4.52
N LEU A 347 2.85 -13.81 -4.20
CA LEU A 347 3.11 -12.68 -5.09
C LEU A 347 3.71 -13.13 -6.43
N ALA A 348 4.66 -14.07 -6.42
CA ALA A 348 5.25 -14.61 -7.63
C ALA A 348 4.24 -15.38 -8.49
N GLU A 349 3.35 -16.16 -7.88
CA GLU A 349 2.24 -16.84 -8.57
C GLU A 349 1.30 -15.83 -9.24
N LEU A 350 0.88 -14.78 -8.51
CA LEU A 350 0.06 -13.69 -9.03
C LEU A 350 0.74 -12.93 -10.17
N ARG A 351 2.05 -12.64 -10.04
CA ARG A 351 2.82 -11.93 -11.07
C ARG A 351 2.96 -12.73 -12.35
N ASN A 352 3.11 -14.06 -12.26
CA ASN A 352 3.18 -14.95 -13.43
C ASN A 352 1.85 -15.05 -14.19
N ALA A 353 0.72 -14.73 -13.55
CA ALA A 353 -0.61 -14.74 -14.18
C ALA A 353 -0.99 -13.43 -14.89
N LEU A 354 -0.29 -12.32 -14.56
CA LEU A 354 -0.64 -10.94 -14.94
C LEU A 354 0.36 -10.29 -15.89
#